data_AF-A0A0M6ZYA8-F1
#
_entry.id   AF-A0A0M6ZYA8-F1
#
_cell.length_a   1.000
_cell.length_b   1.000
_cell.length_c   1.000
_cell.angle_alpha   90.00
_cell.angle_beta   90.00
_cell.angle_gamma   90.00
#
_symmetry.space_group_name_H-M   'P 1'
#
loop_
_entity.id
_entity.type
_entity.pdbx_description
1 polymer ?
#
loop_
_entity_poly.entity_id
_entity_poly.type
_entity_poly.pdbx_seq_one_letter_code
_entity_poly.pdbx_strand_id
1 'polypeptide(L)'
;MGKMFSFDGLRSLVSGLGTPGRDKAATTDYSYIPLSDDQLFAAFKTSWVINKMIRVPAQDATRKWRNWQADQEQIEAIEAEEKRLGIQNKLRQCKTWARLWGGAAIYIGTDQDPSEPFDPATIGKDGIQYLTVMTRKELSAGELERDPRSDLYGKPKDYQIAGVTDFQKVHPSRLIIQIGEEHPDPFQVPGVNAGWGESAVQAAYDACKNADSTAGNIASLVFEANIDVFGVPDLMSQLADPAYEERVLKRFSLASLGKGINKTLIHDAAEEFNRKQINFSQLPELLQQFLLMVSGASDIPLTRFLGQSPAGLSSTGDGDMNNYFEMVHALQTLDLEPALKRFDDALISSALGSRPDEIWYEWAPLKQMSEKEIAEIGERTAKTLETMSRVGGWTGEELREVGTNQFVENGVFPGLDNVVAETDASGGFDLGEGDDGDDQDTNASPQAQDAAPRTLYVSRKVVNAVEIIEWAKAQGFKSTLSPEDLHVTIAFSRQPVDWMSIGEAWQSELTIAEGGPRLMEVFGGGALVLQFKSSELEWRHEHMREMGASWDWPEYLPHISISYQGEDIDLANVQPYQGKIVLGPEIFEEVKEDWKSSIKEQDKAQ
;
A
#
# COMPACT_ATOMS: atom_id res chain seq x y z
N MET A 1 40.51 13.99 -49.68
CA MET A 1 39.16 13.42 -49.64
C MET A 1 38.81 13.14 -48.18
N GLY A 2 38.14 14.09 -47.52
CA GLY A 2 37.67 13.91 -46.15
C GLY A 2 36.39 13.10 -46.16
N LYS A 3 36.34 12.01 -45.39
CA LYS A 3 35.11 11.24 -45.18
C LYS A 3 34.11 12.12 -44.44
N MET A 4 33.02 12.44 -45.13
CA MET A 4 31.82 13.05 -44.55
C MET A 4 31.18 11.96 -43.67
N PHE A 5 31.11 12.19 -42.36
CA PHE A 5 30.32 11.36 -41.46
C PHE A 5 28.85 11.58 -41.82
N SER A 6 28.17 10.51 -42.25
CA SER A 6 26.72 10.51 -42.47
C SER A 6 26.05 10.38 -41.11
N PHE A 7 25.35 11.42 -40.66
CA PHE A 7 24.41 11.31 -39.54
C PHE A 7 23.19 10.52 -40.05
N ASP A 8 23.06 9.28 -39.59
CA ASP A 8 21.95 8.39 -39.91
C ASP A 8 20.69 8.81 -39.13
N GLY A 9 20.02 9.82 -39.67
CA GLY A 9 18.69 10.24 -39.23
C GLY A 9 17.76 10.24 -40.43
N LEU A 10 16.50 9.82 -40.21
CA LEU A 10 15.47 9.71 -41.24
C LEU A 10 15.23 11.09 -41.88
N ARG A 11 15.62 11.26 -43.15
CA ARG A 11 15.50 12.52 -43.91
C ARG A 11 14.78 12.29 -45.22
N SER A 12 13.89 13.20 -45.60
CA SER A 12 13.20 13.18 -46.89
C SER A 12 13.47 14.47 -47.65
N LEU A 13 14.13 14.35 -48.80
CA LEU A 13 14.40 15.45 -49.72
C LEU A 13 13.14 16.01 -50.39
N VAL A 14 12.10 15.19 -50.55
CA VAL A 14 10.85 15.57 -51.22
C VAL A 14 9.88 16.28 -50.27
N SER A 15 9.78 15.83 -49.01
CA SER A 15 8.91 16.46 -48.02
C SER A 15 9.62 17.49 -47.12
N GLY A 16 10.95 17.58 -47.19
CA GLY A 16 11.76 18.46 -46.34
C GLY A 16 11.97 17.95 -44.90
N LEU A 17 11.42 16.78 -44.55
CA LEU A 17 11.52 16.16 -43.23
C LEU A 17 12.99 15.98 -42.81
N GLY A 18 13.34 16.43 -41.61
CA GLY A 18 14.70 16.37 -41.07
C GLY A 18 15.67 17.41 -41.64
N THR A 19 15.19 18.40 -42.40
CA THR A 19 16.02 19.49 -42.97
C THR A 19 15.87 20.79 -42.15
N PRO A 20 16.92 21.25 -41.46
CA PRO A 20 16.90 22.52 -40.72
C PRO A 20 16.50 23.68 -41.64
N GLY A 21 15.44 24.41 -41.28
CA GLY A 21 14.90 25.55 -42.04
C GLY A 21 13.75 25.24 -43.00
N ARG A 22 13.39 23.96 -43.23
CA ARG A 22 12.18 23.58 -44.00
C ARG A 22 11.20 22.73 -43.18
N ASP A 23 11.71 21.96 -42.25
CA ASP A 23 10.93 21.19 -41.29
C ASP A 23 11.03 21.81 -39.89
N LYS A 24 9.89 22.17 -39.32
CA LYS A 24 9.79 22.77 -37.98
C LYS A 24 10.20 21.80 -36.87
N ALA A 25 10.02 20.49 -37.07
CA ALA A 25 10.48 19.50 -36.11
C ALA A 25 12.01 19.33 -36.16
N ALA A 26 12.62 19.53 -37.34
CA ALA A 26 14.07 19.49 -37.54
C ALA A 26 14.82 20.72 -36.98
N THR A 27 14.10 21.72 -36.47
CA THR A 27 14.67 22.87 -35.75
C THR A 27 14.51 22.77 -34.24
N THR A 28 13.94 21.67 -33.73
CA THR A 28 13.81 21.42 -32.31
C THR A 28 15.01 20.62 -31.83
N ASP A 29 15.87 21.27 -31.05
CA ASP A 29 17.02 20.64 -30.40
C ASP A 29 16.83 20.64 -28.89
N TYR A 30 17.42 19.66 -28.19
CA TYR A 30 17.48 19.67 -26.74
C TYR A 30 18.57 20.62 -26.26
N SER A 31 18.19 21.62 -25.47
CA SER A 31 19.13 22.51 -24.78
C SER A 31 19.19 22.13 -23.32
N TYR A 32 20.40 21.88 -22.82
CA TYR A 32 20.62 21.67 -21.39
C TYR A 32 20.77 23.03 -20.69
N ILE A 33 19.83 23.33 -19.79
CA ILE A 33 19.86 24.51 -18.91
C ILE A 33 19.96 23.98 -17.48
N PRO A 34 21.15 23.99 -16.86
CA PRO A 34 21.32 23.46 -15.51
C PRO A 34 20.57 24.30 -14.49
N LEU A 35 19.87 23.64 -13.57
CA LEU A 35 19.27 24.27 -12.40
C LEU A 35 20.35 24.59 -11.37
N SER A 36 20.36 25.84 -10.90
CA SER A 36 21.22 26.25 -9.78
C SER A 36 20.73 25.68 -8.45
N ASP A 37 21.64 25.55 -7.48
CA ASP A 37 21.30 25.13 -6.12
C ASP A 37 20.19 25.98 -5.48
N ASP A 38 20.15 27.28 -5.76
CA ASP A 38 19.10 28.17 -5.24
C ASP A 38 17.73 27.88 -5.87
N GLN A 39 17.71 27.54 -7.17
CA GLN A 39 16.47 27.10 -7.83
C GLN A 39 15.99 25.76 -7.29
N LEU A 40 16.88 24.79 -7.09
CA LEU A 40 16.55 23.50 -6.48
C LEU A 40 16.01 23.67 -5.07
N PHE A 41 16.65 24.52 -4.26
CA PHE A 41 16.20 24.84 -2.91
C PHE A 41 14.80 25.47 -2.88
N ALA A 42 14.57 26.49 -3.71
CA ALA A 42 13.29 27.17 -3.79
C ALA A 42 12.20 26.21 -4.25
N ALA A 43 12.45 25.47 -5.33
CA ALA A 43 11.54 24.50 -5.90
C ALA A 43 11.12 23.43 -4.87
N PHE A 44 12.08 22.84 -4.16
CA PHE A 44 11.81 21.83 -3.14
C PHE A 44 10.98 22.35 -1.95
N LYS A 45 11.11 23.65 -1.61
CA LYS A 45 10.38 24.29 -0.52
C LYS A 45 8.97 24.75 -0.90
N THR A 46 8.76 25.16 -2.14
CA THR A 46 7.50 25.78 -2.56
C THR A 46 6.58 24.85 -3.35
N SER A 47 7.15 23.89 -4.09
CA SER A 47 6.39 22.94 -4.89
C SER A 47 6.17 21.64 -4.10
N TRP A 48 4.91 21.35 -3.79
CA TRP A 48 4.54 20.07 -3.17
C TRP A 48 4.80 18.89 -4.13
N VAL A 49 4.71 19.13 -5.44
CA VAL A 49 4.96 18.16 -6.51
C VAL A 49 6.42 17.72 -6.46
N ILE A 50 7.34 18.68 -6.52
CA ILE A 50 8.78 18.41 -6.47
C ILE A 50 9.16 17.80 -5.12
N ASN A 51 8.58 18.29 -4.03
CA ASN A 51 8.83 17.73 -2.70
C ASN A 51 8.49 16.23 -2.62
N LYS A 52 7.33 15.82 -3.13
CA LYS A 52 6.92 14.41 -3.17
C LYS A 52 7.81 13.58 -4.09
N MET A 53 8.08 14.07 -5.30
CA MET A 53 8.94 13.39 -6.28
C MET A 53 10.32 13.01 -5.71
N ILE A 54 10.88 13.89 -4.89
CA ILE A 54 12.18 13.65 -4.25
C ILE A 54 12.08 12.71 -3.05
N ARG A 55 11.07 12.90 -2.17
CA ARG A 55 11.01 12.20 -0.89
C ARG A 55 10.42 10.79 -0.98
N VAL A 56 9.41 10.58 -1.82
CA VAL A 56 8.60 9.35 -1.82
C VAL A 56 9.43 8.12 -2.18
N PRO A 57 10.27 8.11 -3.23
CA PRO A 57 11.08 6.93 -3.55
C PRO A 57 12.09 6.58 -2.45
N ALA A 58 12.74 7.59 -1.86
CA ALA A 58 13.67 7.38 -0.75
C ALA A 58 12.97 6.88 0.53
N GLN A 59 11.75 7.37 0.80
CA GLN A 59 10.92 6.88 1.91
C GLN A 59 10.50 5.44 1.69
N ASP A 60 9.98 5.12 0.51
CA ASP A 60 9.45 3.79 0.21
C ASP A 60 10.57 2.73 0.20
N ALA A 61 11.76 3.08 -0.30
CA ALA A 61 12.95 2.20 -0.27
C ALA A 61 13.47 1.88 1.14
N THR A 62 13.15 2.69 2.15
CA THR A 62 13.72 2.54 3.50
C THR A 62 12.68 2.23 4.57
N ARG A 63 11.38 2.33 4.28
CA ARG A 63 10.31 2.17 5.30
C ARG A 63 10.20 0.74 5.85
N LYS A 64 10.38 -0.28 5.00
CA LYS A 64 10.28 -1.71 5.39
C LYS A 64 11.61 -2.26 5.90
N TRP A 65 12.71 -1.66 5.48
CA TRP A 65 14.08 -1.98 5.90
C TRP A 65 14.48 -3.43 5.57
N ARG A 66 15.32 -4.02 6.41
CA ARG A 66 16.05 -5.27 6.16
C ARG A 66 15.61 -6.33 7.17
N ASN A 67 15.57 -7.57 6.71
CA ASN A 67 15.38 -8.77 7.52
C ASN A 67 16.73 -9.51 7.58
N TRP A 68 17.36 -9.53 8.75
CA TRP A 68 18.63 -10.22 8.96
C TRP A 68 18.46 -11.74 9.04
N GLN A 69 19.44 -12.46 8.50
CA GLN A 69 19.50 -13.92 8.46
C GLN A 69 20.67 -14.36 9.35
N ALA A 70 20.36 -14.67 10.61
CA ALA A 70 21.31 -15.00 11.67
C ALA A 70 20.56 -15.62 12.87
N ASP A 71 21.26 -16.05 13.92
CA ASP A 71 20.60 -16.49 15.16
C ASP A 71 19.87 -15.31 15.83
N GLN A 72 18.77 -15.58 16.53
CA GLN A 72 17.91 -14.54 17.14
C GLN A 72 18.69 -13.54 18.01
N GLU A 73 19.63 -14.01 18.85
CA GLU A 73 20.47 -13.12 19.67
C GLU A 73 21.35 -12.19 18.83
N GLN A 74 21.84 -12.67 17.68
CA GLN A 74 22.66 -11.89 16.75
C GLN A 74 21.81 -10.85 16.02
N ILE A 75 20.61 -11.23 15.56
CA ILE A 75 19.63 -10.32 14.93
C ILE A 75 19.32 -9.17 15.89
N GLU A 76 18.94 -9.48 17.13
CA GLU A 76 18.59 -8.46 18.14
C GLU A 76 19.75 -7.49 18.41
N ALA A 77 20.99 -7.99 18.46
CA ALA A 77 22.18 -7.16 18.65
C ALA A 77 22.44 -6.24 17.46
N ILE A 78 22.30 -6.75 16.23
CA ILE A 78 22.49 -5.96 15.00
C ILE A 78 21.41 -4.88 14.88
N GLU A 79 20.14 -5.23 15.09
CA GLU A 79 19.03 -4.27 15.03
C GLU A 79 19.12 -3.20 16.12
N ALA A 80 19.58 -3.56 17.32
CA ALA A 80 19.85 -2.60 18.39
C ALA A 80 20.94 -1.59 17.99
N GLU A 81 21.99 -2.06 17.31
CA GLU A 81 23.06 -1.21 16.80
C GLU A 81 22.59 -0.31 15.65
N GLU A 82 21.78 -0.83 14.72
CA GLU A 82 21.14 -0.04 13.67
C GLU A 82 20.28 1.09 14.26
N LYS A 83 19.51 0.78 15.30
CA LYS A 83 18.65 1.74 16.00
C LYS A 83 19.46 2.79 16.76
N ARG A 84 20.55 2.39 17.42
CA ARG A 84 21.47 3.31 18.11
C ARG A 84 22.09 4.30 17.13
N LEU A 85 22.56 3.80 15.99
CA LEU A 85 23.17 4.62 14.93
C LEU A 85 22.14 5.42 14.13
N GLY A 86 20.88 5.00 14.14
CA GLY A 86 19.78 5.60 13.39
C GLY A 86 19.99 5.49 11.88
N ILE A 87 20.65 4.42 11.41
CA ILE A 87 21.09 4.27 10.01
C ILE A 87 19.91 4.36 9.04
N GLN A 88 18.79 3.69 9.30
CA GLN A 88 17.60 3.70 8.43
C GLN A 88 17.13 5.13 8.12
N ASN A 89 16.96 5.95 9.15
CA ASN A 89 16.52 7.33 9.02
C ASN A 89 17.56 8.22 8.32
N LYS A 90 18.85 7.97 8.56
CA LYS A 90 19.97 8.67 7.92
C LYS A 90 20.11 8.29 6.45
N LEU A 91 19.92 7.02 6.09
CA LEU A 91 19.95 6.57 4.70
C LEU A 91 18.78 7.14 3.90
N ARG A 92 17.57 7.12 4.48
CA ARG A 92 16.41 7.81 3.89
C ARG A 92 16.71 9.28 3.60
N GLN A 93 17.28 9.99 4.58
CA GLN A 93 17.66 11.39 4.44
C GLN A 93 18.76 11.58 3.37
N CYS A 94 19.79 10.74 3.41
CA CYS A 94 20.89 10.75 2.45
C CYS A 94 20.37 10.56 1.01
N LYS A 95 19.57 9.52 0.74
CA LYS A 95 18.99 9.29 -0.59
C LYS A 95 18.06 10.43 -1.03
N THR A 96 17.28 11.01 -0.10
CA THR A 96 16.46 12.21 -0.38
C THR A 96 17.33 13.37 -0.86
N TRP A 97 18.47 13.62 -0.20
CA TRP A 97 19.39 14.68 -0.56
C TRP A 97 20.21 14.39 -1.81
N ALA A 98 20.59 13.14 -2.04
CA ALA A 98 21.20 12.71 -3.29
C ALA A 98 20.26 12.98 -4.48
N ARG A 99 18.97 12.64 -4.36
CA ARG A 99 17.97 12.94 -5.40
C ARG A 99 17.75 14.44 -5.61
N LEU A 100 17.79 15.25 -4.54
CA LEU A 100 17.59 16.70 -4.64
C LEU A 100 18.80 17.42 -5.22
N TRP A 101 19.98 17.18 -4.67
CA TRP A 101 21.19 17.94 -5.00
C TRP A 101 22.01 17.28 -6.10
N GLY A 102 21.84 15.98 -6.34
CA GLY A 102 22.69 15.17 -7.21
C GLY A 102 23.72 14.33 -6.44
N GLY A 103 23.90 14.57 -5.14
CA GLY A 103 24.83 13.80 -4.32
C GLY A 103 24.71 14.04 -2.82
N ALA A 104 24.82 12.97 -2.05
CA ALA A 104 24.96 13.00 -0.60
C ALA A 104 25.70 11.75 -0.13
N ALA A 105 26.25 11.79 1.08
CA ALA A 105 26.85 10.61 1.68
C ALA A 105 26.65 10.57 3.20
N ILE A 106 26.78 9.38 3.79
CA ILE A 106 26.86 9.21 5.24
C ILE A 106 28.31 8.95 5.61
N TYR A 107 28.89 9.84 6.42
CA TYR A 107 30.20 9.66 7.02
C TYR A 107 30.13 8.67 8.18
N ILE A 108 30.98 7.63 8.12
CA ILE A 108 31.13 6.61 9.15
C ILE A 108 32.23 7.05 10.12
N GLY A 109 31.83 7.48 11.32
CA GLY A 109 32.77 7.91 12.36
C GLY A 109 33.33 6.73 13.15
N THR A 110 34.64 6.54 13.10
CA THR A 110 35.40 5.54 13.86
C THR A 110 36.72 6.15 14.36
N ASP A 111 37.50 5.40 15.15
CA ASP A 111 38.82 5.84 15.66
C ASP A 111 39.95 5.79 14.61
N GLN A 112 39.67 5.30 13.39
CA GLN A 112 40.67 5.21 12.34
C GLN A 112 40.84 6.56 11.61
N ASP A 113 41.99 6.77 10.96
CA ASP A 113 42.25 7.98 10.17
C ASP A 113 41.25 8.13 9.01
N PRO A 114 40.48 9.23 8.93
CA PRO A 114 39.50 9.46 7.87
C PRO A 114 40.12 9.54 6.46
N SER A 115 41.39 9.91 6.35
CA SER A 115 42.07 10.09 5.06
C SER A 115 42.53 8.77 4.43
N GLU A 116 42.58 7.70 5.22
CA GLU A 116 43.01 6.36 4.81
C GLU A 116 41.81 5.44 4.48
N PRO A 117 42.01 4.41 3.63
CA PRO A 117 41.00 3.40 3.36
C PRO A 117 40.39 2.80 4.62
N PHE A 118 39.08 2.62 4.60
CA PHE A 118 38.31 2.08 5.72
C PHE A 118 38.46 0.57 5.75
N ASP A 119 38.97 0.00 6.83
CA ASP A 119 39.02 -1.45 6.99
C ASP A 119 37.95 -1.92 8.00
N PRO A 120 36.83 -2.52 7.53
CA PRO A 120 35.79 -3.06 8.41
C PRO A 120 36.31 -4.16 9.35
N ALA A 121 37.32 -4.93 8.94
CA ALA A 121 37.81 -6.09 9.72
C ALA A 121 38.53 -5.67 11.01
N THR A 122 38.93 -4.40 11.12
CA THR A 122 39.58 -3.85 12.33
C THR A 122 38.58 -3.22 13.29
N ILE A 123 37.29 -3.20 12.96
CA ILE A 123 36.22 -2.70 13.84
C ILE A 123 35.91 -3.76 14.89
N GLY A 124 36.11 -3.41 16.15
CA GLY A 124 35.65 -4.21 17.29
C GLY A 124 34.23 -3.84 17.71
N LYS A 125 33.77 -4.47 18.79
CA LYS A 125 32.49 -4.15 19.41
C LYS A 125 32.38 -2.65 19.75
N ASP A 126 31.23 -2.05 19.44
CA ASP A 126 30.95 -0.61 19.58
C ASP A 126 31.91 0.31 18.77
N GLY A 127 32.60 -0.20 17.75
CA GLY A 127 33.62 0.53 17.01
C GLY A 127 33.08 1.60 16.04
N ILE A 128 31.80 1.57 15.69
CA ILE A 128 31.15 2.68 14.96
C ILE A 128 30.62 3.69 15.98
N GLN A 129 31.23 4.87 16.06
CA GLN A 129 30.87 5.85 17.09
C GLN A 129 29.62 6.65 16.72
N TYR A 130 29.56 7.13 15.46
CA TYR A 130 28.46 7.96 14.98
C TYR A 130 28.35 7.94 13.46
N LEU A 131 27.18 8.36 12.96
CA LEU A 131 26.91 8.54 11.53
C LEU A 131 26.48 9.98 11.25
N THR A 132 27.08 10.61 10.25
CA THR A 132 26.74 11.99 9.85
C THR A 132 26.33 12.05 8.39
N VAL A 133 25.11 12.53 8.12
CA VAL A 133 24.65 12.76 6.74
C VAL A 133 25.22 14.09 6.27
N MET A 134 25.88 14.07 5.12
CA MET A 134 26.46 15.24 4.47
C MET A 134 26.00 15.29 3.02
N THR A 135 25.73 16.48 2.51
CA THR A 135 25.38 16.70 1.11
C THR A 135 26.63 16.95 0.27
N ARG A 136 26.53 16.90 -1.06
CA ARG A 136 27.62 17.33 -1.96
C ARG A 136 28.07 18.79 -1.75
N LYS A 137 27.27 19.59 -1.04
CA LYS A 137 27.61 20.98 -0.68
C LYS A 137 28.61 21.05 0.47
N GLU A 138 28.66 20.01 1.30
CA GLU A 138 29.56 19.88 2.45
C GLU A 138 30.76 18.97 2.13
N LEU A 139 30.58 18.04 1.16
CA LEU A 139 31.60 17.13 0.66
C LEU A 139 32.05 17.52 -0.75
N SER A 140 33.17 18.21 -0.86
CA SER A 140 33.78 18.50 -2.16
C SER A 140 34.47 17.24 -2.69
N ALA A 141 34.11 16.80 -3.89
CA ALA A 141 34.80 15.69 -4.56
C ALA A 141 36.19 16.13 -5.04
N GLY A 142 37.18 15.26 -4.83
CA GLY A 142 38.53 15.40 -5.36
C GLY A 142 38.64 14.96 -6.82
N GLU A 143 39.86 14.62 -7.25
CA GLU A 143 40.11 14.15 -8.61
C GLU A 143 39.42 12.80 -8.86
N LEU A 144 38.84 12.62 -10.06
CA LEU A 144 38.31 11.34 -10.50
C LEU A 144 39.45 10.35 -10.82
N GLU A 145 39.23 9.09 -10.48
CA GLU A 145 40.11 8.00 -10.90
C GLU A 145 40.00 7.76 -12.41
N ARG A 146 41.15 7.64 -13.07
CA ARG A 146 41.28 7.51 -14.52
C ARG A 146 41.95 6.19 -14.92
N ASP A 147 42.48 5.40 -13.99
CA ASP A 147 42.97 4.06 -14.29
C ASP A 147 41.79 3.09 -14.43
N PRO A 148 41.53 2.51 -15.62
CA PRO A 148 40.45 1.54 -15.82
C PRO A 148 40.66 0.22 -15.07
N ARG A 149 41.84 0.01 -14.45
CA ARG A 149 42.10 -1.15 -13.58
C ARG A 149 41.62 -0.94 -12.15
N SER A 150 41.21 0.26 -11.78
CA SER A 150 40.71 0.59 -10.45
C SER A 150 39.20 0.40 -10.37
N ASP A 151 38.73 -0.20 -9.29
CA ASP A 151 37.29 -0.31 -8.97
C ASP A 151 36.63 1.07 -8.72
N LEU A 152 37.45 2.12 -8.56
CA LEU A 152 37.02 3.51 -8.43
C LEU A 152 37.00 4.27 -9.76
N TYR A 153 37.26 3.64 -10.91
CA TYR A 153 37.29 4.34 -12.21
C TYR A 153 36.05 5.22 -12.43
N GLY A 154 36.26 6.49 -12.77
CA GLY A 154 35.20 7.48 -12.93
C GLY A 154 34.62 8.05 -11.63
N LYS A 155 35.09 7.60 -10.45
CA LYS A 155 34.67 8.07 -9.13
C LYS A 155 35.76 8.90 -8.46
N PRO A 156 35.43 9.80 -7.50
CA PRO A 156 36.42 10.58 -6.77
C PRO A 156 37.39 9.69 -5.98
N LYS A 157 38.69 10.00 -6.03
CA LYS A 157 39.74 9.35 -5.22
C LYS A 157 39.65 9.73 -3.75
N ASP A 158 39.15 10.92 -3.46
CA ASP A 158 38.92 11.46 -2.13
C ASP A 158 37.81 12.49 -2.11
N TYR A 159 37.31 12.77 -0.92
CA TYR A 159 36.38 13.86 -0.63
C TYR A 159 37.01 14.77 0.42
N GLN A 160 36.61 16.04 0.41
CA GLN A 160 37.09 17.05 1.34
C GLN A 160 35.92 17.66 2.09
N ILE A 161 36.03 17.66 3.42
CA ILE A 161 35.10 18.36 4.31
C ILE A 161 35.75 19.70 4.66
N ALA A 162 35.03 20.79 4.43
CA ALA A 162 35.46 22.11 4.88
C ALA A 162 35.32 22.21 6.41
N GLY A 163 36.46 22.18 7.12
CA GLY A 163 36.52 22.51 8.54
C GLY A 163 36.56 24.02 8.76
N VAL A 164 36.56 24.44 10.02
CA VAL A 164 36.66 25.87 10.39
C VAL A 164 38.01 26.48 9.98
N THR A 165 39.07 25.67 10.01
CA THR A 165 40.46 26.13 9.80
C THR A 165 41.14 25.38 8.65
N ASP A 166 40.86 24.09 8.49
CA ASP A 166 41.51 23.21 7.51
C ASP A 166 40.49 22.35 6.78
N PHE A 167 40.88 21.86 5.59
CA PHE A 167 40.13 20.84 4.87
C PHE A 167 40.54 19.46 5.37
N GLN A 168 39.57 18.69 5.87
CA GLN A 168 39.79 17.30 6.24
C GLN A 168 39.58 16.43 5.00
N LYS A 169 40.64 15.72 4.59
CA LYS A 169 40.56 14.70 3.54
C LYS A 169 39.87 13.45 4.08
N VAL A 170 38.98 12.88 3.29
CA VAL A 170 38.21 11.68 3.59
C VAL A 170 38.28 10.70 2.42
N HIS A 171 38.67 9.46 2.69
CA HIS A 171 38.68 8.41 1.69
C HIS A 171 37.25 7.96 1.34
N PRO A 172 36.91 7.69 0.06
CA PRO A 172 35.54 7.31 -0.35
C PRO A 172 34.95 6.13 0.41
N SER A 173 35.78 5.17 0.82
CA SER A 173 35.33 4.00 1.58
C SER A 173 34.82 4.32 3.00
N ARG A 174 35.04 5.53 3.51
CA ARG A 174 34.52 6.02 4.80
C ARG A 174 33.08 6.54 4.69
N LEU A 175 32.54 6.50 3.48
CA LEU A 175 31.29 7.13 3.11
C LEU A 175 30.33 6.09 2.54
N ILE A 176 29.08 6.10 3.00
CA ILE A 176 27.97 5.47 2.27
C ILE A 176 27.50 6.51 1.26
N ILE A 177 28.00 6.40 0.02
CA ILE A 177 27.78 7.41 -1.03
C ILE A 177 26.47 7.10 -1.75
N GLN A 178 25.64 8.13 -1.90
CA GLN A 178 24.41 8.10 -2.69
C GLN A 178 24.53 9.13 -3.80
N ILE A 179 24.59 8.64 -5.03
CA ILE A 179 24.58 9.46 -6.24
C ILE A 179 23.10 9.75 -6.60
N GLY A 180 22.84 10.96 -7.12
CA GLY A 180 21.58 11.29 -7.76
C GLY A 180 21.45 10.61 -9.12
N GLU A 181 20.97 11.33 -10.12
CA GLU A 181 20.92 10.80 -11.49
C GLU A 181 22.33 10.74 -12.09
N GLU A 182 22.72 9.59 -12.64
CA GLU A 182 24.08 9.44 -13.18
C GLU A 182 24.30 10.29 -14.43
N HIS A 183 25.49 10.88 -14.54
CA HIS A 183 25.90 11.58 -15.75
C HIS A 183 26.39 10.58 -16.82
N PRO A 184 26.02 10.76 -18.10
CA PRO A 184 26.50 9.88 -19.18
C PRO A 184 28.02 9.87 -19.36
N ASP A 185 28.70 10.98 -19.02
CA ASP A 185 30.16 11.08 -19.00
C ASP A 185 30.60 11.86 -17.74
N PRO A 186 31.05 11.17 -16.66
CA PRO A 186 31.45 11.82 -15.42
C PRO A 186 32.70 12.71 -15.59
N PHE A 187 33.51 12.51 -16.64
CA PHE A 187 34.73 13.31 -16.86
C PHE A 187 34.47 14.65 -17.54
N GLN A 188 33.26 14.87 -18.06
CA GLN A 188 32.85 16.12 -18.71
C GLN A 188 31.95 16.99 -17.84
N VAL A 189 31.68 16.58 -16.60
CA VAL A 189 30.82 17.31 -15.67
C VAL A 189 31.60 18.48 -15.05
N PRO A 190 31.21 19.74 -15.29
CA PRO A 190 31.87 20.89 -14.70
C PRO A 190 31.29 21.27 -13.34
N GLY A 191 32.07 22.00 -12.55
CA GLY A 191 31.57 22.70 -11.37
C GLY A 191 31.22 21.80 -10.19
N VAL A 192 30.13 22.15 -9.48
CA VAL A 192 29.76 21.55 -8.19
C VAL A 192 29.25 20.11 -8.28
N ASN A 193 28.87 19.65 -9.49
CA ASN A 193 28.43 18.28 -9.74
C ASN A 193 29.59 17.37 -10.17
N ALA A 194 30.81 17.89 -10.35
CA ALA A 194 31.96 17.06 -10.68
C ALA A 194 32.18 16.02 -9.56
N GLY A 195 32.18 14.73 -9.92
CA GLY A 195 32.27 13.62 -8.96
C GLY A 195 30.97 13.27 -8.23
N TRP A 196 29.87 13.89 -8.60
CA TRP A 196 28.51 13.61 -8.13
C TRP A 196 27.58 13.34 -9.32
N GLY A 197 26.30 13.10 -9.04
CA GLY A 197 25.25 13.00 -10.05
C GLY A 197 24.49 14.32 -10.24
N GLU A 198 23.42 14.25 -11.01
CA GLU A 198 22.49 15.33 -11.27
C GLU A 198 21.25 15.25 -10.36
N SER A 199 20.61 16.39 -10.14
CA SER A 199 19.31 16.42 -9.48
C SER A 199 18.24 15.70 -10.31
N ALA A 200 17.44 14.83 -9.67
CA ALA A 200 16.25 14.24 -10.30
C ALA A 200 15.22 15.31 -10.71
N VAL A 201 15.30 16.52 -10.11
CA VAL A 201 14.47 17.66 -10.52
C VAL A 201 14.81 18.13 -11.94
N GLN A 202 16.05 18.00 -12.39
CA GLN A 202 16.50 18.53 -13.67
C GLN A 202 15.68 17.98 -14.85
N ALA A 203 15.41 16.67 -14.86
CA ALA A 203 14.64 16.01 -15.92
C ALA A 203 13.14 16.30 -15.81
N ALA A 204 12.60 16.37 -14.59
CA ALA A 204 11.16 16.53 -14.34
C ALA A 204 10.72 18.00 -14.15
N TYR A 205 11.64 18.97 -14.24
CA TYR A 205 11.40 20.36 -13.85
C TYR A 205 10.24 20.98 -14.62
N ASP A 206 10.22 20.84 -15.95
CA ASP A 206 9.19 21.45 -16.78
C ASP A 206 7.82 20.81 -16.55
N ALA A 207 7.75 19.49 -16.37
CA ALA A 207 6.52 18.79 -16.04
C ALA A 207 5.95 19.29 -14.70
N CYS A 208 6.80 19.39 -13.67
CA CYS A 208 6.40 19.89 -12.35
C CYS A 208 5.96 21.35 -12.40
N LYS A 209 6.76 22.21 -13.05
CA LYS A 209 6.47 23.64 -13.19
C LYS A 209 5.17 23.88 -13.95
N ASN A 210 4.90 23.12 -15.00
CA ASN A 210 3.66 23.21 -15.76
C ASN A 210 2.45 22.78 -14.92
N ALA A 211 2.58 21.72 -14.12
CA ALA A 211 1.51 21.31 -13.19
C ALA A 211 1.22 22.38 -12.14
N ASP A 212 2.26 22.90 -11.47
CA ASP A 212 2.11 23.97 -10.47
C ASP A 212 1.52 25.25 -11.07
N SER A 213 2.02 25.66 -12.24
CA SER A 213 1.55 26.87 -12.93
C SER A 213 0.11 26.72 -13.39
N THR A 214 -0.27 25.54 -13.90
CA THR A 214 -1.66 25.26 -14.32
C THR A 214 -2.60 25.32 -13.14
N ALA A 215 -2.24 24.72 -12.00
CA ALA A 215 -3.04 24.81 -10.77
C ALA A 215 -3.20 26.28 -10.31
N GLY A 216 -2.13 27.07 -10.32
CA GLY A 216 -2.17 28.50 -9.97
C GLY A 216 -3.04 29.33 -10.93
N ASN A 217 -2.97 29.05 -12.23
CA ASN A 217 -3.80 29.71 -13.23
C ASN A 217 -5.28 29.37 -13.05
N ILE A 218 -5.60 28.09 -12.79
CA ILE A 218 -6.98 27.65 -12.50
C ILE A 218 -7.51 28.36 -11.25
N ALA A 219 -6.71 28.44 -10.17
CA ALA A 219 -7.10 29.15 -8.96
C ALA A 219 -7.37 30.64 -9.22
N SER A 220 -6.57 31.28 -10.07
CA SER A 220 -6.76 32.68 -10.46
C SER A 220 -8.08 32.89 -11.22
N LEU A 221 -8.43 31.97 -12.12
CA LEU A 221 -9.69 32.03 -12.87
C LEU A 221 -10.94 31.97 -11.96
N VAL A 222 -10.85 31.36 -10.78
CA VAL A 222 -11.96 31.35 -9.81
C VAL A 222 -12.30 32.76 -9.33
N PHE A 223 -11.31 33.64 -9.14
CA PHE A 223 -11.54 35.04 -8.78
C PHE A 223 -12.14 35.85 -9.93
N GLU A 224 -11.81 35.47 -11.18
CA GLU A 224 -12.34 36.09 -12.40
C GLU A 224 -13.70 35.52 -12.85
N ALA A 225 -14.19 34.46 -12.21
CA ALA A 225 -15.45 33.78 -12.55
C ALA A 225 -16.68 34.71 -12.54
N ASN A 226 -16.59 35.85 -11.87
CA ASN A 226 -17.68 36.78 -11.67
C ASN A 226 -17.32 38.20 -12.17
N ILE A 227 -16.97 38.31 -13.45
CA ILE A 227 -16.79 39.59 -14.12
C ILE A 227 -18.14 40.11 -14.63
N ASP A 228 -18.50 41.27 -14.12
CA ASP A 228 -19.66 42.04 -14.53
C ASP A 228 -19.23 43.14 -15.52
N VAL A 229 -19.86 43.19 -16.69
CA VAL A 229 -19.61 44.24 -17.69
C VAL A 229 -20.81 45.17 -17.75
N PHE A 230 -20.58 46.46 -17.55
CA PHE A 230 -21.58 47.51 -17.67
C PHE A 230 -21.37 48.30 -18.97
N GLY A 231 -22.38 48.30 -19.84
CA GLY A 231 -22.48 49.22 -20.95
C GLY A 231 -23.26 50.47 -20.52
N VAL A 232 -22.57 51.61 -20.43
CA VAL A 232 -23.19 52.90 -20.11
C VAL A 232 -23.17 53.78 -21.37
N PRO A 233 -24.34 54.25 -21.86
CA PRO A 233 -24.41 55.13 -23.03
C PRO A 233 -23.58 56.40 -22.83
N ASP A 234 -22.87 56.82 -23.89
CA ASP A 234 -22.09 58.06 -23.95
C ASP A 234 -21.01 58.23 -22.85
N LEU A 235 -20.66 57.17 -22.12
CA LEU A 235 -19.75 57.20 -20.97
C LEU A 235 -18.44 57.96 -21.27
N MET A 236 -17.79 57.64 -22.38
CA MET A 236 -16.50 58.26 -22.75
C MET A 236 -16.61 59.76 -23.01
N SER A 237 -17.76 60.23 -23.51
CA SER A 237 -18.00 61.67 -23.72
C SER A 237 -18.31 62.40 -22.42
N GLN A 238 -18.96 61.73 -21.47
CA GLN A 238 -19.35 62.30 -20.18
C GLN A 238 -18.22 62.30 -19.15
N LEU A 239 -17.24 61.39 -19.26
CA LEU A 239 -16.03 61.35 -18.43
C LEU A 239 -15.09 62.56 -18.63
N ALA A 240 -15.33 63.41 -19.63
CA ALA A 240 -14.61 64.68 -19.76
C ALA A 240 -14.96 65.71 -18.66
N ASP A 241 -16.07 65.51 -17.93
CA ASP A 241 -16.45 66.30 -16.75
C ASP A 241 -15.93 65.62 -15.47
N PRO A 242 -14.96 66.23 -14.74
CA PRO A 242 -14.44 65.66 -13.49
C PRO A 242 -15.50 65.40 -12.42
N ALA A 243 -16.57 66.20 -12.39
CA ALA A 243 -17.66 66.01 -11.45
C ALA A 243 -18.52 64.79 -11.80
N TYR A 244 -18.63 64.46 -13.10
CA TYR A 244 -19.32 63.26 -13.56
C TYR A 244 -18.50 62.00 -13.28
N GLU A 245 -17.19 62.03 -13.51
CA GLU A 245 -16.27 60.94 -13.18
C GLU A 245 -16.38 60.51 -11.71
N GLU A 246 -16.31 61.46 -10.77
CA GLU A 246 -16.41 61.17 -9.34
C GLU A 246 -17.77 60.55 -8.96
N ARG A 247 -18.87 61.04 -9.56
CA ARG A 247 -20.21 60.48 -9.34
C ARG A 247 -20.33 59.05 -9.87
N VAL A 248 -19.75 58.76 -11.03
CA VAL A 248 -19.76 57.42 -11.64
C VAL A 248 -18.96 56.44 -10.79
N LEU A 249 -17.76 56.81 -10.34
CA LEU A 249 -16.94 55.97 -9.46
C LEU A 249 -17.67 55.66 -8.15
N LYS A 250 -18.24 56.67 -7.49
CA LYS A 250 -19.01 56.49 -6.26
C LYS A 250 -20.21 55.57 -6.46
N ARG A 251 -20.91 55.71 -7.59
CA ARG A 251 -22.05 54.86 -7.94
C ARG A 251 -21.63 53.41 -8.14
N PHE A 252 -20.57 53.13 -8.90
CA PHE A 252 -20.10 51.76 -9.09
C PHE A 252 -19.60 51.13 -7.79
N SER A 253 -18.91 51.88 -6.93
CA SER A 253 -18.52 51.39 -5.60
C SER A 253 -19.74 51.01 -4.73
N LEU A 254 -20.79 51.85 -4.74
CA LEU A 254 -22.04 51.56 -4.02
C LEU A 254 -22.78 50.36 -4.62
N ALA A 255 -22.79 50.22 -5.95
CA ALA A 255 -23.39 49.09 -6.63
C ALA A 255 -22.66 47.78 -6.33
N SER A 256 -21.31 47.77 -6.33
CA SER A 256 -20.51 46.61 -5.96
C SER A 256 -20.74 46.20 -4.50
N LEU A 257 -20.77 47.18 -3.57
CA LEU A 257 -21.06 46.92 -2.15
C LEU A 257 -22.49 46.38 -1.96
N GLY A 258 -23.47 47.02 -2.58
CA GLY A 258 -24.87 46.62 -2.54
C GLY A 258 -25.11 45.23 -3.12
N LYS A 259 -24.49 44.90 -4.25
CA LYS A 259 -24.54 43.56 -4.85
C LYS A 259 -23.85 42.51 -3.96
N GLY A 260 -22.74 42.87 -3.32
CA GLY A 260 -22.05 42.00 -2.37
C GLY A 260 -22.95 41.55 -1.21
N ILE A 261 -23.70 42.51 -0.64
CA ILE A 261 -24.56 42.34 0.54
C ILE A 261 -25.94 41.77 0.18
N ASN A 262 -26.65 42.40 -0.76
CA ASN A 262 -28.07 42.11 -1.04
C ASN A 262 -28.27 41.16 -2.21
N LYS A 263 -27.21 40.77 -2.94
CA LYS A 263 -27.24 39.96 -4.17
C LYS A 263 -28.11 40.51 -5.31
N THR A 264 -28.69 41.70 -5.16
CA THR A 264 -29.50 42.40 -6.15
C THR A 264 -28.72 43.59 -6.70
N LEU A 265 -28.71 43.72 -8.02
CA LEU A 265 -28.14 44.86 -8.73
C LEU A 265 -29.28 45.68 -9.33
N ILE A 266 -29.28 46.99 -9.07
CA ILE A 266 -30.26 47.93 -9.59
C ILE A 266 -29.54 48.85 -10.57
N HIS A 267 -30.00 48.92 -11.81
CA HIS A 267 -29.45 49.75 -12.87
C HIS A 267 -30.57 50.38 -13.71
N ASP A 268 -30.22 51.38 -14.53
CA ASP A 268 -31.20 52.08 -15.38
C ASP A 268 -31.55 51.24 -16.62
N ALA A 269 -32.73 51.47 -17.21
CA ALA A 269 -33.24 50.73 -18.35
C ALA A 269 -32.38 50.92 -19.63
N ALA A 270 -31.68 52.04 -19.74
CA ALA A 270 -30.77 52.33 -20.86
C ALA A 270 -29.36 51.72 -20.68
N GLU A 271 -29.05 51.15 -19.51
CA GLU A 271 -27.76 50.51 -19.24
C GLU A 271 -27.83 49.01 -19.49
N GLU A 272 -26.78 48.48 -20.12
CA GLU A 272 -26.66 47.04 -20.33
C GLU A 272 -25.78 46.42 -19.26
N PHE A 273 -26.31 45.42 -18.56
CA PHE A 273 -25.56 44.58 -17.65
C PHE A 273 -25.34 43.21 -18.28
N ASN A 274 -24.08 42.88 -18.58
CA ASN A 274 -23.69 41.60 -19.14
C ASN A 274 -22.75 40.87 -18.18
N ARG A 275 -23.16 39.68 -17.72
CA ARG A 275 -22.26 38.77 -17.00
C ARG A 275 -21.59 37.84 -18.00
N LYS A 276 -20.26 37.82 -18.04
CA LYS A 276 -19.52 36.82 -18.84
C LYS A 276 -19.46 35.52 -18.03
N GLN A 277 -20.13 34.49 -18.51
CA GLN A 277 -20.05 33.16 -17.90
C GLN A 277 -18.78 32.46 -18.38
N ILE A 278 -17.89 32.11 -17.45
CA ILE A 278 -16.73 31.26 -17.73
C ILE A 278 -17.14 29.81 -17.47
N ASN A 279 -16.78 28.90 -18.38
CA ASN A 279 -17.00 27.47 -18.22
C ASN A 279 -15.75 26.81 -17.63
N PHE A 280 -15.91 26.11 -16.51
CA PHE A 280 -14.82 25.41 -15.80
C PHE A 280 -14.86 23.89 -15.95
N SER A 281 -15.79 23.34 -16.75
CA SER A 281 -16.07 21.91 -16.81
C SER A 281 -14.91 21.03 -17.29
N GLN A 282 -13.87 21.59 -17.91
CA GLN A 282 -12.74 20.83 -18.50
C GLN A 282 -11.41 21.09 -17.78
N LEU A 283 -11.39 21.99 -16.80
CA LEU A 283 -10.16 22.35 -16.08
C LEU A 283 -9.65 21.23 -15.18
N PRO A 284 -10.50 20.44 -14.48
CA PRO A 284 -10.03 19.32 -13.68
C PRO A 284 -9.30 18.26 -14.52
N GLU A 285 -9.83 17.93 -15.70
CA GLU A 285 -9.24 16.95 -16.62
C GLU A 285 -7.89 17.43 -17.13
N LEU A 286 -7.79 18.72 -17.51
CA LEU A 286 -6.53 19.31 -17.94
C LEU A 286 -5.48 19.27 -16.83
N LEU A 287 -5.85 19.64 -15.59
CA LEU A 287 -4.95 19.56 -14.45
C LEU A 287 -4.48 18.12 -14.19
N GLN A 288 -5.39 17.14 -14.31
CA GLN A 288 -5.06 15.74 -14.14
C GLN A 288 -4.05 15.25 -15.20
N GLN A 289 -4.14 15.72 -16.45
CA GLN A 289 -3.15 15.38 -17.49
C GLN A 289 -1.75 15.92 -17.16
N PHE A 290 -1.64 17.12 -16.58
CA PHE A 290 -0.34 17.63 -16.12
C PHE A 290 0.23 16.82 -14.97
N LEU A 291 -0.61 16.39 -14.01
CA LEU A 291 -0.19 15.51 -12.92
C LEU A 291 0.24 14.13 -13.44
N LEU A 292 -0.42 13.60 -14.48
CA LEU A 292 -0.01 12.36 -15.13
C LEU A 292 1.36 12.48 -15.80
N MET A 293 1.65 13.62 -16.46
CA MET A 293 2.99 13.88 -17.01
C MET A 293 4.06 13.95 -15.91
N VAL A 294 3.74 14.49 -14.73
CA VAL A 294 4.64 14.44 -13.58
C VAL A 294 4.85 13.00 -13.12
N SER A 295 3.80 12.19 -13.01
CA SER A 295 3.92 10.77 -12.66
C SER A 295 4.84 10.03 -13.61
N GLY A 296 4.70 10.25 -14.92
CA GLY A 296 5.58 9.67 -15.93
C GLY A 296 7.02 10.21 -15.87
N ALA A 297 7.23 11.48 -15.54
CA ALA A 297 8.57 12.06 -15.41
C ALA A 297 9.28 11.71 -14.09
N SER A 298 8.55 11.18 -13.10
CA SER A 298 9.08 10.84 -11.77
C SER A 298 9.12 9.35 -11.47
N ASP A 299 8.56 8.52 -12.35
CA ASP A 299 8.32 7.09 -12.16
C ASP A 299 7.51 6.78 -10.87
N ILE A 300 6.65 7.71 -10.45
CA ILE A 300 5.74 7.52 -9.31
C ILE A 300 4.31 7.42 -9.81
N PRO A 301 3.60 6.30 -9.58
CA PRO A 301 2.21 6.14 -9.98
C PRO A 301 1.32 7.24 -9.42
N LEU A 302 0.34 7.66 -10.22
CA LEU A 302 -0.59 8.73 -9.84
C LEU A 302 -1.33 8.41 -8.52
N THR A 303 -1.66 7.14 -8.30
CA THR A 303 -2.27 6.64 -7.05
C THR A 303 -1.40 6.90 -5.84
N ARG A 304 -0.09 6.57 -5.91
CA ARG A 304 0.89 6.85 -4.85
C ARG A 304 1.15 8.35 -4.70
N PHE A 305 1.19 9.08 -5.81
CA PHE A 305 1.52 10.50 -5.85
C PHE A 305 0.40 11.38 -5.25
N LEU A 306 -0.86 11.12 -5.61
CA LEU A 306 -2.02 11.85 -5.13
C LEU A 306 -2.66 11.26 -3.87
N GLY A 307 -2.43 9.98 -3.58
CA GLY A 307 -3.09 9.27 -2.48
C GLY A 307 -4.57 9.02 -2.75
N GLN A 308 -4.95 8.84 -4.03
CA GLN A 308 -6.31 8.55 -4.46
C GLN A 308 -6.37 7.22 -5.18
N SER A 309 -7.50 6.52 -5.05
CA SER A 309 -7.77 5.31 -5.84
C SER A 309 -7.85 5.66 -7.34
N PRO A 310 -7.47 4.74 -8.24
CA PRO A 310 -7.57 4.96 -9.68
C PRO A 310 -9.00 5.39 -10.09
N ALA A 311 -9.11 6.42 -10.93
CA ALA A 311 -10.39 6.83 -11.50
C ALA A 311 -10.57 6.18 -12.90
N GLY A 312 -11.60 5.34 -13.07
CA GLY A 312 -11.97 4.76 -14.36
C GLY A 312 -12.39 3.28 -14.29
N LEU A 313 -13.29 2.85 -15.17
CA LEU A 313 -13.92 1.51 -15.20
C LEU A 313 -12.97 0.33 -15.52
N SER A 314 -11.65 0.50 -15.56
CA SER A 314 -10.73 -0.57 -16.04
C SER A 314 -9.29 -0.54 -15.48
N SER A 315 -9.00 0.14 -14.37
CA SER A 315 -7.67 0.03 -13.74
C SER A 315 -7.82 -0.28 -12.26
N THR A 316 -7.46 -1.49 -11.84
CA THR A 316 -7.36 -1.83 -10.42
C THR A 316 -6.21 -1.10 -9.73
N GLY A 317 -5.35 -0.35 -10.45
CA GLY A 317 -4.20 0.36 -9.86
C GLY A 317 -3.09 -0.56 -9.32
N ASP A 318 -3.40 -1.84 -9.13
CA ASP A 318 -2.49 -2.86 -8.61
C ASP A 318 -1.30 -3.08 -9.55
N GLY A 319 -1.53 -3.07 -10.87
CA GLY A 319 -0.46 -3.21 -11.86
C GLY A 319 0.57 -2.08 -11.78
N ASP A 320 0.10 -0.83 -11.71
CA ASP A 320 0.97 0.36 -11.61
C ASP A 320 1.75 0.37 -10.29
N MET A 321 1.10 -0.03 -9.18
CA MET A 321 1.74 -0.13 -7.88
C MET A 321 2.77 -1.27 -7.80
N ASN A 322 2.51 -2.42 -8.41
CA ASN A 322 3.48 -3.51 -8.48
C ASN A 322 4.73 -3.06 -9.26
N ASN A 323 4.57 -2.44 -10.44
CA ASN A 323 5.69 -1.90 -11.22
C ASN A 323 6.52 -0.89 -10.40
N TYR A 324 5.85 -0.05 -9.62
CA TYR A 324 6.53 0.88 -8.72
C TYR A 324 7.29 0.17 -7.61
N PHE A 325 6.72 -0.85 -6.96
CA PHE A 325 7.43 -1.62 -5.95
C PHE A 325 8.66 -2.34 -6.53
N GLU A 326 8.58 -2.88 -7.75
CA GLU A 326 9.73 -3.44 -8.45
C GLU A 326 10.82 -2.38 -8.70
N MET A 327 10.45 -1.16 -9.12
CA MET A 327 11.42 -0.07 -9.26
C MET A 327 12.06 0.31 -7.90
N VAL A 328 11.29 0.33 -6.80
CA VAL A 328 11.85 0.60 -5.47
C VAL A 328 12.77 -0.52 -5.02
N HIS A 329 12.43 -1.77 -5.33
CA HIS A 329 13.28 -2.93 -5.04
C HIS A 329 14.58 -2.91 -5.88
N ALA A 330 14.51 -2.51 -7.14
CA ALA A 330 15.69 -2.25 -7.96
C ALA A 330 16.58 -1.16 -7.35
N LEU A 331 15.99 -0.07 -6.85
CA LEU A 331 16.71 0.98 -6.12
C LEU A 331 17.40 0.44 -4.85
N GLN A 332 16.73 -0.45 -4.10
CA GLN A 332 17.31 -1.08 -2.90
C GLN A 332 18.52 -1.95 -3.24
N THR A 333 18.39 -2.80 -4.25
CA THR A 333 19.39 -3.83 -4.62
C THR A 333 20.54 -3.29 -5.46
N LEU A 334 20.30 -2.35 -6.37
CA LEU A 334 21.31 -1.84 -7.29
C LEU A 334 22.04 -0.60 -6.76
N ASP A 335 21.39 0.22 -5.93
CA ASP A 335 22.00 1.45 -5.40
C ASP A 335 22.33 1.36 -3.91
N LEU A 336 21.35 1.01 -3.07
CA LEU A 336 21.51 1.12 -1.62
C LEU A 336 22.42 0.02 -1.07
N GLU A 337 22.19 -1.23 -1.47
CA GLU A 337 22.92 -2.39 -0.97
C GLU A 337 24.43 -2.35 -1.32
N PRO A 338 24.87 -2.06 -2.56
CA PRO A 338 26.29 -1.91 -2.85
C PRO A 338 26.94 -0.76 -2.06
N ALA A 339 26.21 0.32 -1.81
CA ALA A 339 26.70 1.44 -1.02
C ALA A 339 26.79 1.12 0.48
N LEU A 340 25.91 0.25 0.99
CA LEU A 340 25.87 -0.18 2.38
C LEU A 340 26.85 -1.32 2.69
N LYS A 341 27.20 -2.16 1.71
CA LYS A 341 28.00 -3.38 1.91
C LYS A 341 29.17 -3.23 2.88
N ARG A 342 30.04 -2.24 2.65
CA ARG A 342 31.22 -2.00 3.50
C ARG A 342 30.87 -1.50 4.90
N PHE A 343 29.79 -0.72 5.00
CA PHE A 343 29.24 -0.30 6.30
C PHE A 343 28.62 -1.49 7.02
N ASP A 344 27.93 -2.40 6.35
CA ASP A 344 27.27 -3.55 6.96
C ASP A 344 28.28 -4.53 7.57
N ASP A 345 29.41 -4.77 6.90
CA ASP A 345 30.50 -5.56 7.48
C ASP A 345 31.01 -4.94 8.80
N ALA A 346 31.10 -3.61 8.85
CA ALA A 346 31.49 -2.89 10.05
C ALA A 346 30.37 -2.84 11.11
N LEU A 347 29.10 -2.77 10.69
CA LEU A 347 27.92 -2.75 11.55
C LEU A 347 27.81 -4.07 12.32
N ILE A 348 27.92 -5.19 11.61
CA ILE A 348 27.89 -6.53 12.22
C ILE A 348 29.06 -6.68 13.19
N SER A 349 30.26 -6.23 12.81
CA SER A 349 31.43 -6.23 13.71
C SER A 349 31.23 -5.35 14.95
N SER A 350 30.60 -4.17 14.78
CA SER A 350 30.28 -3.25 15.88
C SER A 350 29.26 -3.87 16.84
N ALA A 351 28.26 -4.59 16.33
CA ALA A 351 27.23 -5.25 17.14
C ALA A 351 27.75 -6.49 17.88
N LEU A 352 28.42 -7.39 17.15
CA LEU A 352 28.78 -8.73 17.64
C LEU A 352 30.22 -8.82 18.16
N GLY A 353 31.07 -7.85 17.84
CA GLY A 353 32.50 -7.87 18.11
C GLY A 353 33.34 -8.65 17.09
N SER A 354 32.70 -9.26 16.08
CA SER A 354 33.32 -9.94 14.94
C SER A 354 32.36 -9.97 13.75
N ARG A 355 32.84 -10.34 12.55
CA ARG A 355 32.03 -10.53 11.34
C ARG A 355 31.99 -12.02 10.96
N PRO A 356 30.96 -12.78 11.37
CA PRO A 356 30.72 -14.14 10.89
C PRO A 356 30.28 -14.08 9.42
N ASP A 357 30.79 -14.94 8.54
CA ASP A 357 30.55 -14.86 7.08
C ASP A 357 29.11 -15.26 6.69
N GLU A 358 28.45 -16.04 7.53
CA GLU A 358 27.10 -16.58 7.34
C GLU A 358 25.98 -15.55 7.53
N ILE A 359 26.27 -14.38 8.11
CA ILE A 359 25.25 -13.34 8.36
C ILE A 359 25.05 -12.49 7.10
N TRP A 360 23.80 -12.42 6.65
CA TRP A 360 23.36 -11.60 5.53
C TRP A 360 21.94 -11.06 5.79
N TYR A 361 21.38 -10.30 4.85
CA TYR A 361 20.02 -9.78 4.98
C TYR A 361 19.28 -9.81 3.65
N GLU A 362 17.95 -9.80 3.73
CA GLU A 362 17.06 -9.53 2.60
C GLU A 362 16.29 -8.23 2.81
N TRP A 363 15.93 -7.57 1.72
CA TRP A 363 15.03 -6.43 1.80
C TRP A 363 13.61 -6.91 2.11
N ALA A 364 13.00 -6.34 3.13
CA ALA A 364 11.64 -6.68 3.50
C ALA A 364 10.66 -6.33 2.35
N PRO A 365 9.74 -7.24 1.97
CA PRO A 365 8.81 -7.01 0.88
C PRO A 365 8.01 -5.71 1.02
N LEU A 366 7.99 -4.91 -0.05
CA LEU A 366 7.30 -3.61 -0.08
C LEU A 366 5.79 -3.75 -0.22
N LYS A 367 5.37 -4.76 -0.98
CA LYS A 367 3.96 -5.14 -1.12
C LYS A 367 3.55 -5.91 0.13
N GLN A 368 2.57 -5.37 0.84
CA GLN A 368 1.91 -6.15 1.88
C GLN A 368 0.89 -7.04 1.20
N MET A 369 1.01 -8.33 1.48
CA MET A 369 0.00 -9.29 1.14
C MET A 369 -1.24 -8.95 1.97
N SER A 370 -2.41 -9.00 1.34
CA SER A 370 -3.67 -8.95 2.06
C SER A 370 -3.79 -10.15 3.00
N GLU A 371 -4.59 -10.04 4.06
CA GLU A 371 -4.86 -11.17 4.96
C GLU A 371 -5.34 -12.41 4.19
N LYS A 372 -6.10 -12.21 3.11
CA LYS A 372 -6.51 -13.26 2.18
C LYS A 372 -5.32 -13.92 1.49
N GLU A 373 -4.41 -13.15 0.92
CA GLU A 373 -3.23 -13.70 0.25
C GLU A 373 -2.28 -14.40 1.24
N ILE A 374 -2.13 -13.88 2.47
CA ILE A 374 -1.36 -14.54 3.55
C ILE A 374 -2.01 -15.88 3.91
N ALA A 375 -3.34 -15.92 4.08
CA ALA A 375 -4.07 -17.15 4.37
C ALA A 375 -3.93 -18.17 3.23
N GLU A 376 -4.04 -17.75 1.97
CA GLU A 376 -3.83 -18.61 0.81
C GLU A 376 -2.39 -19.16 0.72
N ILE A 377 -1.37 -18.35 1.07
CA ILE A 377 0.02 -18.84 1.20
C ILE A 377 0.13 -19.86 2.33
N GLY A 378 -0.49 -19.59 3.48
CA GLY A 378 -0.50 -20.51 4.62
C GLY A 378 -1.08 -21.87 4.26
N GLU A 379 -2.25 -21.88 3.61
CA GLU A 379 -2.89 -23.10 3.12
C GLU A 379 -2.00 -23.86 2.12
N ARG A 380 -1.43 -23.16 1.13
CA ARG A 380 -0.53 -23.78 0.13
C ARG A 380 0.74 -24.33 0.76
N THR A 381 1.32 -23.63 1.73
CA THR A 381 2.51 -24.05 2.47
C THR A 381 2.20 -25.30 3.29
N ALA A 382 1.11 -25.30 4.05
CA ALA A 382 0.64 -26.47 4.81
C ALA A 382 0.44 -27.70 3.90
N LYS A 383 -0.24 -27.52 2.77
CA LYS A 383 -0.49 -28.58 1.79
C LYS A 383 0.80 -29.11 1.14
N THR A 384 1.79 -28.25 0.95
CA THR A 384 3.11 -28.63 0.44
C THR A 384 3.84 -29.50 1.47
N LEU A 385 3.87 -29.08 2.74
CA LEU A 385 4.48 -29.85 3.84
C LEU A 385 3.78 -31.20 4.06
N GLU A 386 2.44 -31.23 4.02
CA GLU A 386 1.65 -32.47 4.06
C GLU A 386 2.04 -33.42 2.92
N THR A 387 2.17 -32.87 1.71
CA THR A 387 2.57 -33.65 0.53
C THR A 387 4.00 -34.17 0.67
N MET A 388 4.94 -33.37 1.17
CA MET A 388 6.33 -33.79 1.39
C MET A 388 6.43 -34.88 2.46
N SER A 389 5.66 -34.74 3.55
CA SER A 389 5.52 -35.77 4.60
C SER A 389 5.02 -37.09 4.01
N ARG A 390 3.95 -37.06 3.20
CA ARG A 390 3.38 -38.24 2.55
C ARG A 390 4.33 -38.92 1.55
N VAL A 391 5.17 -38.14 0.85
CA VAL A 391 6.18 -38.69 -0.07
C VAL A 391 7.28 -39.45 0.69
N GLY A 392 7.47 -39.16 1.98
CA GLY A 392 8.37 -39.91 2.87
C GLY A 392 9.86 -39.67 2.60
N GLY A 393 10.21 -38.59 1.90
CA GLY A 393 11.60 -38.23 1.58
C GLY A 393 12.27 -37.32 2.62
N TRP A 394 11.53 -36.89 3.64
CA TRP A 394 11.92 -35.92 4.66
C TRP A 394 11.46 -36.41 6.02
N THR A 395 12.23 -36.14 7.08
CA THR A 395 11.84 -36.47 8.46
C THR A 395 10.82 -35.45 9.00
N GLY A 396 10.11 -35.83 10.05
CA GLY A 396 9.19 -34.92 10.75
C GLY A 396 9.92 -33.71 11.37
N GLU A 397 11.18 -33.88 11.77
CA GLU A 397 12.03 -32.81 12.31
C GLU A 397 12.41 -31.81 11.22
N GLU A 398 12.87 -32.30 10.06
CA GLU A 398 13.22 -31.45 8.91
C GLU A 398 12.00 -30.66 8.41
N LEU A 399 10.83 -31.29 8.34
CA LEU A 399 9.59 -30.61 7.93
C LEU A 399 9.08 -29.62 8.98
N ARG A 400 9.30 -29.88 10.28
CA ARG A 400 8.98 -28.94 11.36
C ARG A 400 9.87 -27.71 11.29
N GLU A 401 11.16 -27.87 11.11
CA GLU A 401 12.11 -26.76 10.99
C GLU A 401 11.77 -25.90 9.76
N VAL A 402 11.70 -26.51 8.57
CA VAL A 402 11.36 -25.82 7.32
C VAL A 402 9.99 -25.17 7.41
N GLY A 403 8.99 -25.87 7.92
CA GLY A 403 7.63 -25.35 8.05
C GLY A 403 7.54 -24.18 9.01
N THR A 404 8.24 -24.24 10.15
CA THR A 404 8.29 -23.15 11.13
C THR A 404 8.86 -21.89 10.49
N ASN A 405 10.01 -22.01 9.83
CA ASN A 405 10.64 -20.88 9.14
C ASN A 405 9.70 -20.30 8.08
N GLN A 406 9.09 -21.14 7.24
CA GLN A 406 8.23 -20.65 6.16
C GLN A 406 6.93 -20.02 6.64
N PHE A 407 6.33 -20.50 7.73
CA PHE A 407 5.14 -19.86 8.30
C PHE A 407 5.45 -18.52 8.98
N VAL A 408 6.62 -18.38 9.59
CA VAL A 408 7.08 -17.12 10.20
C VAL A 408 7.44 -16.11 9.10
N GLU A 409 8.26 -16.51 8.13
CA GLU A 409 8.71 -15.65 7.02
C GLU A 409 7.56 -15.11 6.17
N ASN A 410 6.57 -15.96 5.86
CA ASN A 410 5.39 -15.56 5.11
C ASN A 410 4.38 -14.76 5.95
N GLY A 411 4.64 -14.55 7.24
CA GLY A 411 3.77 -13.81 8.16
C GLY A 411 2.46 -14.52 8.48
N VAL A 412 2.37 -15.83 8.26
CA VAL A 412 1.16 -16.64 8.52
C VAL A 412 1.00 -16.86 10.03
N PHE A 413 2.08 -17.22 10.71
CA PHE A 413 2.13 -17.38 12.18
C PHE A 413 3.34 -16.64 12.75
N PRO A 414 3.29 -15.31 12.87
CA PRO A 414 4.38 -14.54 13.48
C PRO A 414 4.62 -15.01 14.92
N GLY A 415 5.88 -15.30 15.27
CA GLY A 415 6.25 -15.76 16.61
C GLY A 415 6.19 -17.28 16.82
N LEU A 416 5.89 -18.07 15.78
CA LEU A 416 5.89 -19.54 15.86
C LEU A 416 7.28 -20.10 16.21
N ASP A 417 8.34 -19.46 15.73
CA ASP A 417 9.75 -19.71 16.08
C ASP A 417 9.98 -19.70 17.60
N ASN A 418 9.45 -18.70 18.31
CA ASN A 418 9.56 -18.61 19.77
C ASN A 418 8.84 -19.78 20.46
N VAL A 419 7.64 -20.13 19.99
CA VAL A 419 6.84 -21.24 20.54
C VAL A 419 7.53 -22.58 20.30
N VAL A 420 8.13 -22.77 19.13
CA VAL A 420 8.90 -23.97 18.78
C VAL A 420 10.15 -24.06 19.64
N ALA A 421 10.90 -22.97 19.79
CA ALA A 421 12.08 -22.91 20.66
C ALA A 421 11.75 -23.24 22.13
N GLU A 422 10.62 -22.74 22.66
CA GLU A 422 10.13 -23.09 24.01
C GLU A 422 9.79 -24.58 24.13
N THR A 423 9.19 -25.16 23.10
CA THR A 423 8.84 -26.59 23.05
C THR A 423 10.10 -27.46 23.04
N ASP A 424 11.09 -27.06 22.25
CA ASP A 424 12.34 -27.80 22.12
C ASP A 424 13.17 -27.69 23.41
N ALA A 425 13.23 -26.50 24.03
CA ALA A 425 13.91 -26.27 25.30
C ALA A 425 13.27 -27.04 26.48
N SER A 426 11.96 -27.29 26.42
CA SER A 426 11.24 -28.08 27.41
C SER A 426 11.29 -29.59 27.16
N GLY A 427 11.88 -30.04 26.03
CA GLY A 427 11.85 -31.44 25.62
C GLY A 427 10.44 -31.96 25.35
N GLY A 428 9.50 -31.07 25.04
CA GLY A 428 8.08 -31.38 24.85
C GLY A 428 7.73 -31.89 23.45
N PHE A 429 8.71 -31.92 22.54
CA PHE A 429 8.54 -32.42 21.18
C PHE A 429 8.93 -33.90 21.10
N ASP A 430 7.96 -34.76 20.80
CA ASP A 430 8.14 -36.21 20.56
C ASP A 430 7.36 -36.57 19.29
N LEU A 431 8.08 -37.08 18.28
CA LEU A 431 7.48 -37.51 17.01
C LEU A 431 6.82 -38.90 17.11
N GLY A 432 6.98 -39.60 18.24
CA GLY A 432 6.67 -41.00 18.39
C GLY A 432 7.62 -41.83 17.54
N GLU A 433 8.51 -42.59 18.18
CA GLU A 433 9.24 -43.64 17.45
C GLU A 433 8.22 -44.58 16.79
N GLY A 434 8.39 -44.84 15.50
CA GLY A 434 7.55 -45.76 14.74
C GLY A 434 7.55 -47.14 15.40
N ASP A 435 6.41 -47.50 15.98
CA ASP A 435 6.10 -48.86 16.40
C ASP A 435 5.12 -49.47 15.40
N ASP A 436 5.62 -50.45 14.66
CA ASP A 436 4.83 -51.39 13.87
C ASP A 436 3.96 -52.22 14.84
N GLY A 437 2.84 -51.62 15.28
CA GLY A 437 1.90 -52.20 16.23
C GLY A 437 0.53 -52.41 15.60
N ASP A 438 0.29 -53.64 15.16
CA ASP A 438 -0.97 -54.17 14.63
C ASP A 438 -2.10 -54.09 15.68
N ASP A 439 -2.91 -53.03 15.65
CA ASP A 439 -4.19 -52.97 16.36
C ASP A 439 -5.34 -52.73 15.37
N GLN A 440 -5.96 -53.86 15.00
CA GLN A 440 -7.28 -53.92 14.40
C GLN A 440 -8.32 -53.48 15.44
N ASP A 441 -8.73 -52.22 15.40
CA ASP A 441 -10.05 -51.83 15.91
C ASP A 441 -10.95 -51.39 14.75
N THR A 442 -11.94 -52.24 14.51
CA THR A 442 -12.90 -52.16 13.44
C THR A 442 -13.94 -51.08 13.74
N ASN A 443 -13.67 -49.86 13.30
CA ASN A 443 -14.72 -48.92 12.93
C ASN A 443 -14.44 -48.43 11.52
N ALA A 444 -15.07 -49.10 10.55
CA ALA A 444 -15.11 -48.67 9.17
C ALA A 444 -15.74 -47.27 9.10
N SER A 445 -14.91 -46.24 9.01
CA SER A 445 -15.33 -44.94 8.48
C SER A 445 -15.88 -45.20 7.07
N PRO A 446 -17.02 -44.61 6.69
CA PRO A 446 -17.60 -44.84 5.38
C PRO A 446 -16.62 -44.39 4.31
N GLN A 447 -16.16 -45.38 3.56
CA GLN A 447 -15.51 -45.32 2.27
C GLN A 447 -15.93 -44.06 1.51
N ALA A 448 -14.96 -43.22 1.13
CA ALA A 448 -15.16 -42.00 0.35
C ALA A 448 -16.11 -42.25 -0.83
N GLN A 449 -17.37 -41.84 -0.65
CA GLN A 449 -18.40 -41.88 -1.67
C GLN A 449 -18.34 -40.57 -2.45
N ASP A 450 -17.61 -40.62 -3.56
CA ASP A 450 -17.86 -39.91 -4.81
C ASP A 450 -18.08 -38.38 -4.73
N ALA A 451 -17.17 -37.62 -5.34
CA ALA A 451 -17.26 -36.17 -5.59
C ALA A 451 -18.35 -35.80 -6.63
N ALA A 452 -19.46 -36.54 -6.62
CA ALA A 452 -20.61 -36.29 -7.46
C ALA A 452 -21.41 -35.11 -6.89
N PRO A 453 -21.77 -34.09 -7.70
CA PRO A 453 -22.57 -32.97 -7.24
C PRO A 453 -23.92 -33.42 -6.64
N ARG A 454 -24.30 -32.88 -5.48
CA ARG A 454 -25.56 -33.16 -4.77
C ARG A 454 -26.24 -31.86 -4.34
N THR A 455 -27.56 -31.91 -4.13
CA THR A 455 -28.28 -30.77 -3.51
C THR A 455 -27.67 -30.43 -2.16
N LEU A 456 -27.67 -29.16 -1.77
CA LEU A 456 -26.91 -28.70 -0.60
C LEU A 456 -27.82 -27.99 0.40
N TYR A 457 -27.82 -28.47 1.63
CA TYR A 457 -28.37 -27.79 2.79
C TYR A 457 -27.27 -27.66 3.84
N VAL A 458 -26.88 -26.42 4.17
CA VAL A 458 -25.89 -26.14 5.22
C VAL A 458 -26.53 -25.36 6.34
N SER A 459 -26.39 -25.86 7.56
CA SER A 459 -26.88 -25.20 8.76
C SER A 459 -25.90 -25.33 9.93
N ARG A 460 -26.05 -24.46 10.93
CA ARG A 460 -25.35 -24.55 12.21
C ARG A 460 -26.37 -24.60 13.34
N LYS A 461 -26.24 -25.58 14.24
CA LYS A 461 -27.10 -25.70 15.43
C LYS A 461 -26.77 -24.60 16.44
N VAL A 462 -27.79 -24.08 17.12
CA VAL A 462 -27.61 -23.10 18.20
C VAL A 462 -27.26 -23.86 19.48
N VAL A 463 -26.02 -23.77 19.94
CA VAL A 463 -25.51 -24.50 21.10
C VAL A 463 -26.18 -24.01 22.39
N ASN A 464 -26.39 -22.71 22.53
CA ASN A 464 -27.08 -22.11 23.67
C ASN A 464 -28.60 -21.92 23.45
N ALA A 465 -29.24 -22.82 22.68
CA ALA A 465 -30.66 -22.73 22.33
C ALA A 465 -31.61 -22.62 23.54
N VAL A 466 -31.24 -23.20 24.68
CA VAL A 466 -32.02 -23.15 25.93
C VAL A 466 -32.23 -21.70 26.39
N GLU A 467 -31.19 -20.86 26.34
CA GLU A 467 -31.25 -19.46 26.76
C GLU A 467 -32.20 -18.64 25.88
N ILE A 468 -32.18 -18.90 24.56
CA ILE A 468 -33.06 -18.25 23.59
C ILE A 468 -34.52 -18.69 23.81
N ILE A 469 -34.77 -19.97 24.07
CA ILE A 469 -36.11 -20.47 24.35
C ILE A 469 -36.66 -19.91 25.67
N GLU A 470 -35.83 -19.81 26.71
CA GLU A 470 -36.22 -19.19 27.98
C GLU A 470 -36.59 -17.72 27.81
N TRP A 471 -35.81 -16.96 27.04
CA TRP A 471 -36.15 -15.59 26.66
C TRP A 471 -37.48 -15.54 25.88
N ALA A 472 -37.68 -16.40 24.88
CA ALA A 472 -38.91 -16.41 24.09
C ALA A 472 -40.14 -16.69 24.96
N LYS A 473 -40.05 -17.65 25.90
CA LYS A 473 -41.12 -17.93 26.87
C LYS A 473 -41.40 -16.74 27.79
N ALA A 474 -40.37 -15.98 28.17
CA ALA A 474 -40.50 -14.76 28.96
C ALA A 474 -41.14 -13.59 28.18
N GLN A 475 -40.91 -13.51 26.87
CA GLN A 475 -41.56 -12.54 25.96
C GLN A 475 -43.01 -12.92 25.58
N GLY A 476 -43.52 -14.05 26.08
CA GLY A 476 -44.92 -14.46 25.91
C GLY A 476 -45.21 -15.43 24.76
N PHE A 477 -44.18 -16.08 24.21
CA PHE A 477 -44.35 -17.07 23.14
C PHE A 477 -45.09 -18.31 23.70
N LYS A 478 -46.18 -18.72 23.04
CA LYS A 478 -47.04 -19.84 23.49
C LYS A 478 -46.42 -21.22 23.21
N SER A 479 -45.75 -21.34 22.06
CA SER A 479 -44.99 -22.51 21.64
C SER A 479 -43.62 -22.07 21.11
N THR A 480 -42.63 -22.94 21.24
CA THR A 480 -41.32 -22.78 20.60
C THR A 480 -40.91 -24.11 19.98
N LEU A 481 -39.98 -24.06 19.02
CA LEU A 481 -39.23 -25.24 18.62
C LEU A 481 -38.47 -25.82 19.81
N SER A 482 -38.14 -27.11 19.70
CA SER A 482 -37.27 -27.77 20.68
C SER A 482 -35.84 -27.19 20.62
N PRO A 483 -35.07 -27.17 21.73
CA PRO A 483 -33.71 -26.63 21.71
C PRO A 483 -32.80 -27.31 20.67
N GLU A 484 -32.99 -28.61 20.44
CA GLU A 484 -32.26 -29.41 19.46
C GLU A 484 -32.59 -29.04 18.00
N ASP A 485 -33.73 -28.38 17.77
CA ASP A 485 -34.17 -27.94 16.44
C ASP A 485 -33.77 -26.49 16.12
N LEU A 486 -33.27 -25.70 17.08
CA LEU A 486 -32.81 -24.33 16.80
C LEU A 486 -31.50 -24.36 16.00
N HIS A 487 -31.52 -23.75 14.83
CA HIS A 487 -30.37 -23.63 13.94
C HIS A 487 -30.46 -22.37 13.10
N VAL A 488 -29.32 -22.02 12.51
CA VAL A 488 -29.22 -20.99 11.46
C VAL A 488 -28.92 -21.70 10.14
N THR A 489 -29.69 -21.39 9.11
CA THR A 489 -29.41 -21.88 7.75
C THR A 489 -28.40 -20.95 7.08
N ILE A 490 -27.35 -21.53 6.49
CA ILE A 490 -26.34 -20.82 5.70
C ILE A 490 -26.68 -20.93 4.22
N ALA A 491 -26.98 -22.13 3.73
CA ALA A 491 -27.33 -22.35 2.33
C ALA A 491 -28.41 -23.41 2.16
N PHE A 492 -29.25 -23.23 1.13
CA PHE A 492 -30.30 -24.13 0.71
C PHE A 492 -30.32 -24.08 -0.82
N SER A 493 -29.72 -25.08 -1.45
CA SER A 493 -29.54 -25.15 -2.90
C SER A 493 -30.14 -26.43 -3.45
N ARG A 494 -31.16 -26.26 -4.29
CA ARG A 494 -31.71 -27.34 -5.11
C ARG A 494 -30.81 -27.67 -6.30
N GLN A 495 -29.91 -26.75 -6.67
CA GLN A 495 -28.90 -27.01 -7.69
C GLN A 495 -27.80 -27.91 -7.10
N PRO A 496 -27.47 -29.05 -7.74
CA PRO A 496 -26.39 -29.91 -7.28
C PRO A 496 -25.03 -29.21 -7.34
N VAL A 497 -24.26 -29.31 -6.26
CA VAL A 497 -22.91 -28.74 -6.10
C VAL A 497 -21.97 -29.78 -5.50
N ASP A 498 -20.68 -29.71 -5.85
CA ASP A 498 -19.66 -30.57 -5.26
C ASP A 498 -19.30 -30.07 -3.86
N TRP A 499 -19.71 -30.82 -2.83
CA TRP A 499 -19.49 -30.42 -1.43
C TRP A 499 -18.00 -30.36 -1.08
N MET A 500 -17.16 -31.18 -1.72
CA MET A 500 -15.71 -31.17 -1.47
C MET A 500 -15.06 -29.87 -1.98
N SER A 501 -15.64 -29.26 -3.01
CA SER A 501 -15.18 -27.97 -3.53
C SER A 501 -15.56 -26.77 -2.65
N ILE A 502 -16.62 -26.91 -1.83
CA ILE A 502 -17.11 -25.83 -0.94
C ILE A 502 -16.22 -25.67 0.31
N GLY A 503 -15.59 -26.76 0.74
CA GLY A 503 -14.74 -26.81 1.93
C GLY A 503 -15.51 -26.65 3.23
N GLU A 504 -14.78 -26.68 4.36
CA GLU A 504 -15.33 -26.45 5.69
C GLU A 504 -15.17 -24.99 6.14
N ALA A 505 -15.83 -24.61 7.23
CA ALA A 505 -15.63 -23.30 7.81
C ALA A 505 -14.36 -23.22 8.66
N TRP A 506 -13.76 -22.03 8.67
CA TRP A 506 -12.58 -21.65 9.44
C TRP A 506 -12.61 -22.00 10.94
N GLN A 507 -13.82 -22.02 11.54
CA GLN A 507 -14.02 -22.33 12.94
C GLN A 507 -15.18 -23.30 13.11
N SER A 508 -14.96 -24.31 13.95
CA SER A 508 -15.96 -25.30 14.35
C SER A 508 -17.08 -24.68 15.18
N GLU A 509 -16.85 -23.58 15.87
CA GLU A 509 -17.85 -22.83 16.64
C GLU A 509 -17.81 -21.36 16.25
N LEU A 510 -18.98 -20.72 16.08
CA LEU A 510 -19.11 -19.30 15.76
C LEU A 510 -19.95 -18.61 16.83
N THR A 511 -19.39 -17.60 17.50
CA THR A 511 -20.09 -16.83 18.53
C THR A 511 -20.48 -15.44 18.02
N ILE A 512 -21.78 -15.14 18.00
CA ILE A 512 -22.29 -13.79 17.81
C ILE A 512 -22.35 -13.10 19.18
N ALA A 513 -21.58 -12.03 19.33
CA ALA A 513 -21.47 -11.26 20.58
C ALA A 513 -22.85 -10.74 21.05
N GLU A 514 -22.99 -10.47 22.34
CA GLU A 514 -24.20 -9.83 22.89
C GLU A 514 -24.47 -8.46 22.26
N GLY A 515 -25.74 -8.12 22.08
CA GLY A 515 -26.17 -6.89 21.40
C GLY A 515 -26.09 -6.91 19.87
N GLY A 516 -25.96 -5.72 19.27
CA GLY A 516 -25.92 -5.53 17.82
C GLY A 516 -27.30 -5.49 17.13
N PRO A 517 -27.35 -5.28 15.80
CA PRO A 517 -28.59 -5.20 15.05
C PRO A 517 -29.35 -6.54 15.07
N ARG A 518 -30.50 -6.57 15.73
CA ARG A 518 -31.39 -7.73 15.84
C ARG A 518 -32.84 -7.33 15.75
N LEU A 519 -33.64 -8.16 15.10
CA LEU A 519 -35.05 -7.88 14.87
C LEU A 519 -35.87 -9.18 14.92
N MET A 520 -37.11 -9.06 15.39
CA MET A 520 -38.09 -10.12 15.28
C MET A 520 -38.97 -9.87 14.06
N GLU A 521 -39.12 -10.87 13.20
CA GLU A 521 -40.03 -10.81 12.06
C GLU A 521 -40.82 -12.11 11.89
N VAL A 522 -41.90 -12.05 11.11
CA VAL A 522 -42.65 -13.23 10.67
C VAL A 522 -42.28 -13.49 9.20
N PHE A 523 -41.67 -14.64 8.94
CA PHE A 523 -41.39 -15.12 7.59
C PHE A 523 -42.56 -15.93 7.02
N GLY A 524 -42.53 -16.16 5.70
CA GLY A 524 -43.58 -16.89 4.99
C GLY A 524 -43.88 -18.25 5.60
N GLY A 525 -45.16 -18.56 5.82
CA GLY A 525 -45.61 -19.81 6.45
C GLY A 525 -45.72 -19.76 7.98
N GLY A 526 -45.77 -18.57 8.59
CA GLY A 526 -46.06 -18.38 10.02
C GLY A 526 -44.84 -18.43 10.95
N ALA A 527 -43.63 -18.47 10.39
CA ALA A 527 -42.39 -18.61 11.14
C ALA A 527 -41.98 -17.31 11.84
N LEU A 528 -41.97 -17.29 13.18
CA LEU A 528 -41.32 -16.26 13.98
C LEU A 528 -39.83 -16.48 13.98
N VAL A 529 -39.10 -15.50 13.47
CA VAL A 529 -37.64 -15.58 13.33
C VAL A 529 -36.97 -14.44 14.10
N LEU A 530 -35.86 -14.77 14.75
CA LEU A 530 -34.90 -13.81 15.26
C LEU A 530 -33.85 -13.58 14.16
N GLN A 531 -33.90 -12.42 13.52
CA GLN A 531 -32.88 -11.97 12.58
C GLN A 531 -31.76 -11.24 13.31
N PHE A 532 -30.54 -11.40 12.80
CA PHE A 532 -29.35 -10.74 13.33
C PHE A 532 -28.30 -10.55 12.23
N LYS A 533 -27.39 -9.60 12.44
CA LYS A 533 -26.25 -9.40 11.53
C LYS A 533 -25.05 -10.24 11.94
N SER A 534 -24.43 -10.90 10.95
CA SER A 534 -23.14 -11.59 11.09
C SER A 534 -22.42 -11.54 9.74
N SER A 535 -21.27 -10.87 9.71
CA SER A 535 -20.44 -10.79 8.52
C SER A 535 -19.85 -12.15 8.15
N GLU A 536 -19.56 -13.02 9.13
CA GLU A 536 -19.05 -14.36 8.84
C GLU A 536 -20.08 -15.24 8.14
N LEU A 537 -21.35 -15.22 8.58
CA LEU A 537 -22.42 -15.99 7.94
C LEU A 537 -22.77 -15.45 6.55
N GLU A 538 -22.79 -14.12 6.38
CA GLU A 538 -23.04 -13.48 5.09
C GLU A 538 -21.93 -13.85 4.08
N TRP A 539 -20.67 -13.74 4.48
CA TRP A 539 -19.54 -14.12 3.63
C TRP A 539 -19.54 -15.63 3.31
N ARG A 540 -19.84 -16.47 4.30
CA ARG A 540 -19.92 -17.92 4.09
C ARG A 540 -21.05 -18.30 3.13
N HIS A 541 -22.18 -17.63 3.20
CA HIS A 541 -23.27 -17.77 2.24
C HIS A 541 -22.86 -17.36 0.82
N GLU A 542 -22.19 -16.20 0.67
CA GLU A 542 -21.69 -15.72 -0.63
C GLU A 542 -20.68 -16.68 -1.25
N HIS A 543 -19.72 -17.19 -0.47
CA HIS A 543 -18.77 -18.20 -0.93
C HIS A 543 -19.47 -19.46 -1.47
N MET A 544 -20.50 -19.96 -0.77
CA MET A 544 -21.27 -21.12 -1.27
C MET A 544 -21.98 -20.81 -2.60
N ARG A 545 -22.47 -19.57 -2.78
CA ARG A 545 -23.07 -19.13 -4.04
C ARG A 545 -22.05 -19.02 -5.18
N GLU A 546 -20.85 -18.52 -4.90
CA GLU A 546 -19.74 -18.46 -5.87
C GLU A 546 -19.34 -19.86 -6.35
N MET A 547 -19.42 -20.85 -5.45
CA MET A 547 -19.20 -22.27 -5.76
C MET A 547 -20.39 -22.96 -6.45
N GLY A 548 -21.41 -22.19 -6.85
CA GLY A 548 -22.51 -22.66 -7.67
C GLY A 548 -23.79 -23.04 -6.92
N ALA A 549 -23.87 -22.79 -5.60
CA ALA A 549 -25.10 -23.02 -4.85
C ALA A 549 -26.19 -22.02 -5.30
N SER A 550 -27.38 -22.54 -5.59
CA SER A 550 -28.57 -21.72 -5.86
C SER A 550 -29.14 -21.17 -4.55
N TRP A 551 -29.80 -20.01 -4.61
CA TRP A 551 -30.52 -19.42 -3.49
C TRP A 551 -31.79 -18.75 -3.98
N ASP A 552 -32.90 -18.97 -3.28
CA ASP A 552 -34.24 -18.56 -3.75
C ASP A 552 -34.60 -17.11 -3.39
N TRP A 553 -33.92 -16.51 -2.41
CA TRP A 553 -34.25 -15.18 -1.88
C TRP A 553 -33.27 -14.11 -2.39
N PRO A 554 -33.71 -12.85 -2.63
CA PRO A 554 -32.82 -11.81 -3.17
C PRO A 554 -31.65 -11.44 -2.24
N GLU A 555 -31.87 -11.49 -0.94
CA GLU A 555 -30.88 -11.15 0.09
C GLU A 555 -30.78 -12.28 1.12
N TYR A 556 -29.56 -12.50 1.64
CA TYR A 556 -29.32 -13.42 2.74
C TYR A 556 -29.32 -12.65 4.07
N LEU A 557 -30.26 -12.99 4.94
CA LEU A 557 -30.38 -12.43 6.27
C LEU A 557 -30.29 -13.58 7.28
N PRO A 558 -29.20 -13.68 8.07
CA PRO A 558 -29.06 -14.71 9.09
C PRO A 558 -30.21 -14.65 10.08
N HIS A 559 -30.85 -15.80 10.31
CA HIS A 559 -31.99 -15.88 11.20
C HIS A 559 -32.08 -17.24 11.90
N ILE A 560 -32.69 -17.23 13.09
CA ILE A 560 -33.09 -18.43 13.85
C ILE A 560 -34.60 -18.47 13.89
N SER A 561 -35.20 -19.53 13.37
CA SER A 561 -36.62 -19.81 13.55
C SER A 561 -36.88 -20.26 14.98
N ILE A 562 -37.81 -19.60 15.67
CA ILE A 562 -38.13 -19.89 17.07
C ILE A 562 -39.48 -20.60 17.21
N SER A 563 -40.46 -20.28 16.37
CA SER A 563 -41.81 -20.89 16.36
C SER A 563 -42.45 -20.74 14.98
N TYR A 564 -43.34 -21.63 14.58
CA TYR A 564 -44.17 -21.55 13.37
C TYR A 564 -45.62 -21.17 13.68
N GLN A 565 -45.96 -20.86 14.93
CA GLN A 565 -47.26 -20.36 15.37
C GLN A 565 -47.23 -18.84 15.65
N GLY A 566 -46.68 -18.09 14.69
CA GLY A 566 -46.38 -16.67 14.86
C GLY A 566 -47.52 -15.67 14.74
N GLU A 567 -48.64 -16.08 14.17
CA GLU A 567 -49.68 -15.16 13.71
C GLU A 567 -50.45 -14.47 14.87
N ASP A 568 -50.30 -14.98 16.10
CA ASP A 568 -51.01 -14.53 17.30
C ASP A 568 -50.20 -13.59 18.22
N ILE A 569 -48.92 -13.28 17.91
CA ILE A 569 -48.06 -12.44 18.76
C ILE A 569 -47.90 -11.02 18.20
N ASP A 570 -48.12 -10.01 19.04
CA ASP A 570 -47.84 -8.62 18.69
C ASP A 570 -46.34 -8.32 18.83
N LEU A 571 -45.62 -8.40 17.71
CA LEU A 571 -44.18 -8.16 17.64
C LEU A 571 -43.75 -6.75 18.09
N ALA A 572 -44.65 -5.76 18.08
CA ALA A 572 -44.32 -4.41 18.55
C ALA A 572 -43.96 -4.36 20.05
N ASN A 573 -44.41 -5.36 20.82
CA ASN A 573 -44.17 -5.46 22.26
C ASN A 573 -43.06 -6.46 22.62
N VAL A 574 -42.45 -7.14 21.64
CA VAL A 574 -41.39 -8.13 21.87
C VAL A 574 -40.02 -7.45 21.73
N GLN A 575 -39.19 -7.55 22.76
CA GLN A 575 -37.81 -7.06 22.71
C GLN A 575 -36.88 -8.16 22.18
N PRO A 576 -36.23 -7.99 21.01
CA PRO A 576 -35.38 -9.02 20.40
C PRO A 576 -34.28 -9.50 21.36
N TYR A 577 -33.94 -10.79 21.31
CA TYR A 577 -32.93 -11.39 22.19
C TYR A 577 -31.57 -10.67 22.09
N GLN A 578 -31.10 -10.12 23.22
CA GLN A 578 -29.84 -9.36 23.28
C GLN A 578 -28.64 -10.15 23.80
N GLY A 579 -28.82 -11.39 24.27
CA GLY A 579 -27.71 -12.24 24.72
C GLY A 579 -26.81 -12.72 23.57
N LYS A 580 -25.71 -13.40 23.91
CA LYS A 580 -24.84 -14.03 22.90
C LYS A 580 -25.55 -15.18 22.19
N ILE A 581 -25.18 -15.46 20.93
CA ILE A 581 -25.66 -16.62 20.17
C ILE A 581 -24.43 -17.47 19.83
N VAL A 582 -24.42 -18.73 20.25
CA VAL A 582 -23.32 -19.67 19.98
C VAL A 582 -23.78 -20.69 18.96
N LEU A 583 -23.11 -20.75 17.82
CA LEU A 583 -23.42 -21.63 16.71
C LEU A 583 -22.35 -22.73 16.61
N GLY A 584 -22.78 -23.98 16.58
CA GLY A 584 -21.90 -25.14 16.46
C GLY A 584 -21.32 -25.33 15.05
N PRO A 585 -20.75 -26.51 14.76
CA PRO A 585 -20.12 -26.78 13.47
C PRO A 585 -21.13 -26.79 12.33
N GLU A 586 -20.64 -26.60 11.10
CA GLU A 586 -21.45 -26.72 9.90
C GLU A 586 -21.90 -28.16 9.69
N ILE A 587 -23.18 -28.32 9.40
CA ILE A 587 -23.79 -29.60 9.07
C ILE A 587 -24.19 -29.53 7.60
N PHE A 588 -23.63 -30.44 6.80
CA PHE A 588 -23.93 -30.60 5.38
C PHE A 588 -24.92 -31.75 5.20
N GLU A 589 -26.08 -31.45 4.61
CA GLU A 589 -27.10 -32.44 4.29
C GLU A 589 -27.64 -32.21 2.86
N GLU A 590 -28.29 -33.22 2.30
CA GLU A 590 -29.09 -33.03 1.09
C GLU A 590 -30.42 -32.36 1.41
N VAL A 591 -30.96 -31.61 0.45
CA VAL A 591 -32.21 -30.88 0.60
C VAL A 591 -33.37 -31.86 0.83
N LYS A 592 -34.09 -31.70 1.94
CA LYS A 592 -35.33 -32.42 2.25
C LYS A 592 -36.52 -31.53 1.90
N GLU A 593 -37.18 -31.77 0.77
CA GLU A 593 -38.32 -30.93 0.31
C GLU A 593 -39.55 -31.00 1.24
N ASP A 594 -39.76 -32.12 1.96
CA ASP A 594 -40.85 -32.29 2.94
C ASP A 594 -40.42 -32.01 4.38
N TRP A 595 -39.47 -31.09 4.60
CA TRP A 595 -38.94 -30.78 5.94
C TRP A 595 -40.02 -30.34 6.95
N LYS A 596 -41.12 -29.74 6.48
CA LYS A 596 -42.23 -29.27 7.33
C LYS A 596 -42.90 -30.39 8.12
N SER A 597 -42.94 -31.62 7.60
CA SER A 597 -43.54 -32.76 8.31
C SER A 597 -42.71 -33.26 9.50
N SER A 598 -41.46 -32.79 9.63
CA SER A 598 -40.51 -33.18 10.68
C SER A 598 -40.41 -32.19 11.85
N ILE A 599 -41.08 -31.03 11.76
CA ILE A 599 -41.06 -29.99 12.80
C ILE A 599 -41.86 -30.43 14.02
N LYS A 600 -41.27 -30.30 15.22
CA LYS A 600 -41.95 -30.52 16.51
C LYS A 600 -41.93 -29.23 17.32
N GLU A 601 -43.10 -28.72 17.67
CA GLU A 601 -43.23 -27.63 18.63
C GLU A 601 -43.48 -28.15 20.04
N GLN A 602 -42.90 -27.47 21.02
CA GLN A 602 -43.16 -27.70 22.43
C GLN A 602 -44.06 -26.57 22.96
N ASP A 603 -45.25 -26.95 23.43
CA ASP A 603 -46.13 -26.03 24.13
C ASP A 603 -45.51 -25.61 25.47
N LYS A 604 -45.77 -24.36 25.88
CA LYS A 604 -45.46 -23.89 27.22
C LYS A 604 -46.15 -24.81 28.23
N ALA A 605 -45.38 -25.54 29.03
CA ALA A 605 -45.94 -26.29 30.16
C ALA A 605 -46.72 -25.30 31.04
N GLN A 606 -47.98 -25.64 31.34
CA GLN A 606 -48.89 -24.81 32.15
C GLN A 606 -48.31 -24.47 33.52
#